data_AF-A0A7S0HIC0-F1
#
_entry.id   AF-A0A7S0HIC0-F1
#
_cell.length_a   1.000
_cell.length_b   1.000
_cell.length_c   1.000
_cell.angle_alpha   90.00
_cell.angle_beta   90.00
_cell.angle_gamma   90.00
#
_symmetry.space_group_name_H-M   'P 1'
#
loop_
_entity.id
_entity.type
_entity.pdbx_description
1 polymer ?
#
loop_
_entity_poly.entity_id
_entity_poly.type
_entity_poly.pdbx_seq_one_letter_code
_entity_poly.pdbx_strand_id
1 'polypeptide(L)'
;AKLTATQKAAQFDDEPTQHSQAVQQQSLAEEERFQPGGDGFQRARSSFEEGTEDQLASGLSGASASVSARASVRASAGSRQEPSPPSSLRSFAQKRMRGVREKLSGGNSARVTLDELRLHPQYADDAAQMLAFEKVVLGPEDSLRRTLPHAGLSLEQQVDCLVEQATDPCVLGWSFAGWKPWY
;
A
#
# COMPACT_ATOMS: atom_id res chain seq x y z
N ALA A 1 59.93 2.87 -42.24
CA ALA A 1 59.44 2.81 -40.85
C ALA A 1 57.97 3.25 -40.87
N LYS A 2 57.03 2.32 -40.62
CA LYS A 2 56.12 2.30 -39.44
C LYS A 2 55.38 3.64 -39.29
N LEU A 3 54.04 3.69 -39.33
CA LEU A 3 53.14 3.10 -38.34
C LEU A 3 51.75 2.79 -38.91
N THR A 4 51.18 1.70 -38.43
CA THR A 4 49.85 1.15 -38.74
C THR A 4 48.74 1.92 -38.03
N ALA A 5 47.54 1.93 -38.64
CA ALA A 5 46.31 2.60 -38.18
C ALA A 5 45.75 2.15 -36.82
N THR A 6 46.51 1.34 -36.06
CA THR A 6 46.14 0.82 -34.75
C THR A 6 46.48 1.78 -33.60
N GLN A 7 47.24 2.85 -33.86
CA GLN A 7 47.67 3.78 -32.79
C GLN A 7 46.68 4.90 -32.46
N LYS A 8 45.60 5.08 -33.24
CA LYS A 8 44.61 6.14 -32.97
C LYS A 8 43.43 5.68 -32.08
N ALA A 9 43.39 4.40 -31.70
CA ALA A 9 42.31 3.83 -30.88
C ALA A 9 42.67 3.66 -29.39
N ALA A 10 43.88 4.03 -28.96
CA ALA A 10 44.37 3.80 -27.60
C ALA A 10 44.50 5.07 -26.76
N GLN A 11 43.74 6.13 -27.06
CA GLN A 11 43.88 7.43 -26.39
C GLN A 11 42.56 7.97 -25.82
N PHE A 12 41.60 7.07 -25.56
CA PHE A 12 40.32 7.41 -24.98
C PHE A 12 39.88 6.32 -24.00
N ASP A 13 40.68 6.06 -22.98
CA ASP A 13 40.21 5.37 -21.78
C ASP A 13 40.94 5.92 -20.54
N ASP A 14 40.16 6.00 -19.47
CA ASP A 14 40.47 6.34 -18.08
C ASP A 14 40.69 7.81 -17.69
N GLU A 15 39.56 8.51 -17.48
CA GLU A 15 39.40 9.39 -16.33
C GLU A 15 38.08 9.02 -15.63
N PRO A 16 38.10 8.40 -14.44
CA PRO A 16 36.87 8.15 -13.69
C PRO A 16 36.33 9.49 -13.19
N THR A 17 35.29 9.97 -13.87
CA THR A 17 34.60 11.21 -13.55
C THR A 17 34.23 11.19 -12.06
N GLN A 18 34.79 12.11 -11.26
CA GLN A 18 34.53 12.25 -9.81
C GLN A 18 33.04 12.29 -9.47
N HIS A 19 32.19 12.67 -10.43
CA HIS A 19 30.74 12.61 -10.35
C HIS A 19 30.17 11.20 -10.17
N SER A 20 30.73 10.17 -10.82
CA SER A 20 30.25 8.79 -10.69
C SER A 20 30.51 8.22 -9.30
N GLN A 21 31.63 8.57 -8.68
CA GLN A 21 31.94 8.15 -7.30
C GLN A 21 31.08 8.90 -6.28
N ALA A 22 30.78 10.19 -6.51
CA ALA A 22 29.90 10.97 -5.64
C ALA A 22 28.44 10.46 -5.66
N VAL A 23 27.92 10.10 -6.84
CA VAL A 23 26.56 9.56 -6.98
C VAL A 23 26.45 8.19 -6.30
N GLN A 24 27.48 7.35 -6.40
CA GLN A 24 27.48 6.02 -5.80
C GLN A 24 27.69 6.05 -4.27
N GLN A 25 28.36 7.08 -3.73
CA GLN A 25 28.41 7.31 -2.28
C GLN A 25 27.10 7.88 -1.72
N GLN A 26 26.38 8.71 -2.50
CA GLN A 26 25.06 9.20 -2.10
C GLN A 26 24.01 8.09 -2.05
N SER A 27 24.02 7.15 -3.00
CA SER A 27 23.08 6.02 -2.98
C SER A 27 23.28 5.10 -1.78
N LEU A 28 24.54 4.85 -1.38
CA LEU A 28 24.84 4.04 -0.20
C LEU A 28 24.44 4.73 1.11
N ALA A 29 24.57 6.06 1.19
CA ALA A 29 24.16 6.84 2.37
C ALA A 29 22.63 6.96 2.51
N GLU A 30 21.87 6.97 1.40
CA GLU A 30 20.40 6.96 1.44
C GLU A 30 19.85 5.57 1.81
N GLU A 31 20.53 4.50 1.40
CA GLU A 31 20.13 3.12 1.71
C GLU A 31 20.29 2.80 3.21
N GLU A 32 21.32 3.34 3.88
CA GLU A 32 21.45 3.23 5.35
C GLU A 32 20.41 4.05 6.13
N ARG A 33 19.91 5.14 5.56
CA ARG A 33 18.90 6.01 6.22
C ARG A 33 17.54 5.31 6.35
N PHE A 34 17.20 4.38 5.45
CA PHE A 34 15.89 3.74 5.37
C PHE A 34 15.87 2.27 5.83
N GLN A 35 16.93 1.79 6.50
CA GLN A 35 16.88 0.48 7.13
C GLN A 35 16.01 0.50 8.41
N PRO A 36 15.18 -0.53 8.64
CA PRO A 36 14.38 -0.65 9.85
C PRO A 36 15.31 -0.80 11.07
N GLY A 37 15.39 0.24 11.90
CA GLY A 37 16.24 0.30 13.09
C GLY A 37 17.32 1.38 13.08
N GLY A 38 17.55 2.07 11.95
CA GLY A 38 18.49 3.20 11.86
C GLY A 38 17.96 4.51 12.46
N ASP A 39 18.87 5.46 12.74
CA ASP A 39 18.56 6.76 13.34
C ASP A 39 17.52 7.58 12.55
N GLY A 40 17.51 7.44 11.21
CA GLY A 40 16.51 8.06 10.33
C GLY A 40 15.10 7.52 10.55
N PHE A 41 14.97 6.22 10.81
CA PHE A 41 13.69 5.56 11.08
C PHE A 41 13.13 5.93 12.47
N GLN A 42 14.00 6.06 13.47
CA GLN A 42 13.59 6.49 14.82
C GLN A 42 13.13 7.95 14.84
N ARG A 43 13.84 8.85 14.14
CA ARG A 43 13.45 10.26 14.00
C ARG A 43 12.12 10.43 13.23
N ALA A 44 11.86 9.59 12.24
CA ALA A 44 10.59 9.59 11.52
C ALA A 44 9.42 9.10 12.40
N ARG A 45 9.64 8.07 13.24
CA ARG A 45 8.63 7.62 14.22
C ARG A 45 8.34 8.68 15.28
N SER A 46 9.37 9.32 15.85
CA SER A 46 9.15 10.36 16.86
C SER A 46 8.37 11.55 16.30
N SER A 47 8.66 11.95 15.05
CA SER A 47 7.94 13.04 14.38
C SER A 47 6.46 12.72 14.12
N PHE A 48 6.12 11.44 13.97
CA PHE A 48 4.73 11.00 13.78
C PHE A 48 3.96 10.93 15.10
N GLU A 49 4.61 10.49 16.18
CA GLU A 49 3.99 10.44 17.52
C GLU A 49 3.77 11.85 18.10
N GLU A 50 4.69 12.79 17.85
CA GLU A 50 4.61 14.18 18.32
C GLU A 50 3.52 15.00 17.59
N GLY A 51 3.13 14.59 16.37
CA GLY A 51 2.05 15.25 15.60
C GLY A 51 0.63 14.82 15.94
N THR A 52 0.46 13.74 16.73
CA THR A 52 -0.86 13.18 17.06
C THR A 52 -1.46 13.69 18.36
N GLU A 53 -0.70 14.33 19.23
CA GLU A 53 -1.21 14.82 20.53
C GLU A 53 -1.88 16.21 20.42
N ASP A 54 -1.50 17.04 19.45
CA ASP A 54 -1.98 18.43 19.36
C ASP A 54 -3.35 18.62 18.70
N GLN A 55 -3.90 17.62 18.00
CA GLN A 55 -5.18 17.77 17.27
C GLN A 55 -6.41 17.25 18.02
N LEU A 56 -6.25 16.64 19.20
CA LEU A 56 -7.39 16.18 20.02
C LEU A 56 -7.71 17.09 21.21
N ALA A 57 -6.90 18.13 21.47
CA ALA A 57 -7.03 19.00 22.65
C ALA A 57 -7.83 20.30 22.42
N SER A 58 -8.20 20.65 21.17
CA SER A 58 -8.85 21.94 20.85
C SER A 58 -10.39 21.90 20.79
N GLY A 59 -11.01 20.79 21.24
CA GLY A 59 -12.41 20.51 20.95
C GLY A 59 -13.43 20.54 22.09
N LEU A 60 -13.13 21.00 23.32
CA LEU A 60 -14.14 21.08 24.39
C LEU A 60 -13.84 22.21 25.38
N SER A 61 -14.25 23.44 25.05
CA SER A 61 -14.30 24.57 26.00
C SER A 61 -15.75 24.82 26.41
N GLY A 62 -16.08 24.49 27.66
CA GLY A 62 -17.39 24.85 28.22
C GLY A 62 -17.86 24.01 29.40
N ALA A 63 -17.14 24.01 30.53
CA ALA A 63 -17.76 23.89 31.86
C ALA A 63 -16.73 24.20 32.97
N SER A 64 -17.01 25.28 33.69
CA SER A 64 -16.38 25.69 34.93
C SER A 64 -16.75 24.74 36.08
N ALA A 65 -15.76 24.32 36.88
CA ALA A 65 -15.67 24.61 38.33
C ALA A 65 -14.86 23.58 39.14
N SER A 66 -14.12 24.12 40.10
CA SER A 66 -13.61 23.50 41.34
C SER A 66 -12.42 22.54 41.24
N VAL A 67 -11.25 23.13 41.43
CA VAL A 67 -10.05 22.50 41.98
C VAL A 67 -10.38 21.99 43.38
N SER A 68 -10.34 20.67 43.62
CA SER A 68 -10.11 20.13 44.97
C SER A 68 -9.62 18.68 44.97
N ALA A 69 -8.67 18.42 45.86
CA ALA A 69 -8.18 17.13 46.34
C ALA A 69 -7.39 16.24 45.36
N ARG A 70 -6.06 16.38 45.38
CA ARG A 70 -5.13 15.30 45.04
C ARG A 70 -5.23 14.19 46.08
N ALA A 71 -6.13 13.23 45.87
CA ALA A 71 -6.07 11.94 46.55
C ALA A 71 -5.08 11.05 45.78
N SER A 72 -3.97 10.73 46.44
CA SER A 72 -2.98 9.76 45.96
C SER A 72 -3.60 8.36 46.03
N VAL A 73 -4.38 8.00 45.00
CA VAL A 73 -4.86 6.64 44.82
C VAL A 73 -3.80 5.90 44.01
N ARG A 74 -3.10 5.01 44.69
CA ARG A 74 -2.17 4.04 44.12
C ARG A 74 -2.86 3.36 42.93
N ALA A 75 -2.39 3.66 41.71
CA ALA A 75 -2.90 3.04 40.50
C ALA A 75 -2.55 1.55 40.52
N SER A 76 -3.45 0.73 41.04
CA SER A 76 -3.48 -0.67 40.69
C SER A 76 -3.72 -0.72 39.18
N ALA A 77 -2.72 -1.23 38.45
CA ALA A 77 -2.79 -1.53 37.03
C ALA A 77 -3.84 -2.63 36.80
N GLY A 78 -5.11 -2.28 36.93
CA GLY A 78 -6.20 -3.04 36.34
C GLY A 78 -6.09 -2.83 34.84
N SER A 79 -5.79 -3.88 34.11
CA SER A 79 -5.90 -3.90 32.66
C SER A 79 -7.28 -3.39 32.28
N ARG A 80 -7.37 -2.14 31.80
CA ARG A 80 -8.54 -1.67 31.07
C ARG A 80 -8.67 -2.57 29.86
N GLN A 81 -9.51 -3.61 29.96
CA GLN A 81 -9.99 -4.30 28.78
C GLN A 81 -10.92 -3.31 28.09
N GLU A 82 -10.38 -2.66 27.05
CA GLU A 82 -11.21 -1.98 26.06
C GLU A 82 -12.32 -2.95 25.62
N PRO A 83 -13.59 -2.50 25.60
CA PRO A 83 -14.70 -3.37 25.22
C PRO A 83 -14.41 -3.96 23.85
N SER A 84 -14.33 -5.29 23.78
CA SER A 84 -14.01 -5.99 22.54
C SER A 84 -15.01 -5.58 21.45
N PRO A 85 -14.55 -5.30 20.22
CA PRO A 85 -15.43 -4.86 19.15
C PRO A 85 -16.55 -5.89 18.91
N PRO A 86 -17.74 -5.45 18.48
CA PRO A 86 -18.84 -6.36 18.16
C PRO A 86 -18.37 -7.43 17.17
N SER A 87 -18.89 -8.64 17.34
CA SER A 87 -18.49 -9.83 16.57
C SER A 87 -18.56 -9.62 15.05
N SER A 88 -19.51 -8.81 14.58
CA SER A 88 -19.65 -8.40 13.18
C SER A 88 -18.42 -7.61 12.67
N LEU A 89 -17.97 -6.59 13.41
CA LEU A 89 -16.78 -5.81 13.06
C LEU A 89 -15.52 -6.67 13.10
N ARG A 90 -15.39 -7.56 14.08
CA ARG A 90 -14.28 -8.52 14.15
C ARG A 90 -14.25 -9.43 12.91
N SER A 91 -15.39 -9.97 12.51
CA SER A 91 -15.51 -10.84 11.33
C SER A 91 -15.19 -10.10 10.03
N PHE A 92 -15.60 -8.84 9.92
CA PHE A 92 -15.29 -7.99 8.78
C PHE A 92 -13.79 -7.68 8.71
N ALA A 93 -13.18 -7.30 9.84
CA ALA A 93 -11.75 -7.06 9.92
C ALA A 93 -10.94 -8.30 9.53
N GLN A 94 -11.32 -9.50 9.99
CA GLN A 94 -10.68 -10.76 9.60
C GLN A 94 -10.76 -11.01 8.08
N LYS A 95 -11.93 -10.79 7.46
CA LYS A 95 -12.12 -10.91 6.01
C LYS A 95 -11.22 -9.93 5.25
N ARG A 96 -11.12 -8.68 5.72
CA ARG A 96 -10.23 -7.66 5.14
C ARG A 96 -8.75 -8.03 5.29
N MET A 97 -8.35 -8.54 6.44
CA MET A 97 -6.98 -9.00 6.68
C MET A 97 -6.59 -10.20 5.80
N ARG A 98 -7.53 -11.11 5.54
CA ARG A 98 -7.31 -12.19 4.56
C ARG A 98 -7.05 -11.62 3.16
N GLY A 99 -7.86 -10.66 2.71
CA GLY A 99 -7.67 -10.01 1.41
C GLY A 99 -6.32 -9.28 1.30
N VAL A 100 -5.89 -8.59 2.35
CA VAL A 100 -4.56 -7.95 2.39
C VAL A 100 -3.44 -8.99 2.28
N ARG A 101 -3.54 -10.10 3.03
CA ARG A 101 -2.56 -11.18 2.96
C ARG A 101 -2.44 -11.76 1.56
N GLU A 102 -3.57 -11.96 0.90
CA GLU A 102 -3.64 -12.50 -0.47
C GLU A 102 -3.02 -11.55 -1.49
N LYS A 103 -3.28 -10.24 -1.37
CA LYS A 103 -2.62 -9.20 -2.19
C LYS A 103 -1.11 -9.23 -2.01
N LEU A 104 -0.61 -9.40 -0.78
CA LEU A 104 0.82 -9.44 -0.48
C LEU A 104 1.51 -10.75 -0.87
N SER A 105 0.77 -11.86 -0.99
CA SER A 105 1.33 -13.17 -1.35
C SER A 105 1.28 -13.49 -2.85
N GLY A 106 1.19 -12.46 -3.70
CA GLY A 106 1.11 -12.64 -5.16
C GLY A 106 -0.26 -13.11 -5.65
N GLY A 107 -1.34 -12.57 -5.07
CA GLY A 107 -2.72 -12.80 -5.55
C GLY A 107 -3.06 -11.98 -6.79
N ASN A 108 -3.88 -12.55 -7.67
CA ASN A 108 -4.38 -11.90 -8.87
C ASN A 108 -5.40 -10.81 -8.51
N SER A 109 -5.14 -9.58 -8.93
CA SER A 109 -5.92 -8.40 -8.57
C SER A 109 -7.40 -8.52 -8.94
N ALA A 110 -7.71 -9.09 -10.09
CA ALA A 110 -9.08 -9.24 -10.58
C ALA A 110 -9.86 -10.23 -9.72
N ARG A 111 -9.23 -11.34 -9.33
CA ARG A 111 -9.85 -12.35 -8.47
C ARG A 111 -10.06 -11.86 -7.05
N VAL A 112 -9.08 -11.19 -6.47
CA VAL A 112 -9.21 -10.56 -5.14
C VAL A 112 -10.36 -9.55 -5.13
N THR A 113 -10.50 -8.75 -6.20
CA THR A 113 -11.62 -7.81 -6.35
C THR A 113 -12.97 -8.54 -6.36
N LEU A 114 -13.07 -9.66 -7.07
CA LEU A 114 -14.31 -10.46 -7.09
C LEU A 114 -14.64 -11.09 -5.74
N ASP A 115 -13.63 -11.56 -5.01
CA ASP A 115 -13.85 -12.09 -3.68
C ASP A 115 -14.28 -11.01 -2.70
N GLU A 116 -13.77 -9.77 -2.83
CA GLU A 116 -14.28 -8.63 -2.08
C GLU A 116 -15.73 -8.28 -2.43
N LEU A 117 -16.11 -8.33 -3.71
CA LEU A 117 -17.48 -8.09 -4.15
C LEU A 117 -18.46 -9.14 -3.59
N ARG A 118 -18.08 -10.42 -3.60
CA ARG A 118 -18.87 -11.53 -3.03
C ARG A 118 -19.09 -11.39 -1.53
N LEU A 119 -18.18 -10.72 -0.81
CA LEU A 119 -18.33 -10.46 0.61
C LEU A 119 -19.32 -9.33 0.91
N HIS A 120 -19.74 -8.57 -0.10
CA HIS A 120 -20.64 -7.44 0.07
C HIS A 120 -22.10 -7.92 0.16
N PRO A 121 -22.82 -7.65 1.28
CA PRO A 121 -24.17 -8.20 1.48
C PRO A 121 -25.18 -7.81 0.40
N GLN A 122 -25.01 -6.65 -0.22
CA GLN A 122 -25.91 -6.15 -1.26
C GLN A 122 -25.80 -6.94 -2.57
N TYR A 123 -24.66 -7.55 -2.83
CA TYR A 123 -24.38 -8.24 -4.11
C TYR A 123 -24.30 -9.75 -3.94
N ALA A 124 -24.17 -10.25 -2.70
CA ALA A 124 -24.02 -11.67 -2.42
C ALA A 124 -25.18 -12.53 -2.92
N ASP A 125 -26.41 -12.01 -2.86
CA ASP A 125 -27.63 -12.77 -3.19
C ASP A 125 -28.05 -12.63 -4.67
N ASP A 126 -27.54 -11.64 -5.40
CA ASP A 126 -27.88 -11.41 -6.81
C ASP A 126 -26.86 -12.08 -7.74
N ALA A 127 -27.15 -13.32 -8.10
CA ALA A 127 -26.31 -14.11 -9.01
C ALA A 127 -26.15 -13.47 -10.40
N ALA A 128 -27.19 -12.79 -10.91
CA ALA A 128 -27.13 -12.18 -12.23
C ALA A 128 -26.21 -10.96 -12.23
N GLN A 129 -26.29 -10.14 -11.18
CA GLN A 129 -25.40 -9.00 -11.00
C GLN A 129 -23.96 -9.45 -10.75
N MET A 130 -23.74 -10.51 -9.95
CA MET A 130 -22.41 -11.07 -9.74
C MET A 130 -21.77 -11.60 -11.02
N LEU A 131 -22.54 -12.24 -11.91
CA LEU A 131 -22.04 -12.66 -13.22
C LEU A 131 -21.66 -11.47 -14.10
N ALA A 132 -22.40 -10.36 -14.03
CA ALA A 132 -22.05 -9.13 -14.74
C ALA A 132 -20.75 -8.53 -14.21
N PHE A 133 -20.59 -8.45 -12.88
CA PHE A 133 -19.33 -8.00 -12.26
C PHE A 133 -18.16 -8.91 -12.61
N GLU A 134 -18.34 -10.23 -12.61
CA GLU A 134 -17.29 -11.18 -13.00
C GLU A 134 -16.79 -10.95 -14.42
N LYS A 135 -17.70 -10.73 -15.37
CA LYS A 135 -17.34 -10.41 -16.76
C LYS A 135 -16.53 -9.12 -16.87
N VAL A 136 -16.93 -8.06 -16.18
CA VAL A 136 -16.23 -6.76 -16.21
C VAL A 136 -14.87 -6.87 -15.52
N VAL A 137 -14.80 -7.46 -14.34
CA VAL A 137 -13.57 -7.52 -13.55
C VAL A 137 -12.54 -8.47 -14.16
N LEU A 138 -12.94 -9.61 -14.74
CA LEU A 138 -11.99 -10.50 -15.41
C LEU A 138 -11.54 -9.99 -16.78
N GLY A 139 -12.29 -9.08 -17.42
CA GLY A 139 -11.98 -8.60 -18.76
C GLY A 139 -12.32 -9.64 -19.84
N PRO A 140 -11.95 -9.42 -21.12
CA PRO A 140 -12.15 -10.38 -22.22
C PRO A 140 -11.39 -11.71 -22.04
N GLU A 141 -11.63 -12.69 -22.92
CA GLU A 141 -11.03 -14.05 -22.83
C GLU A 141 -9.50 -14.07 -22.91
N ASP A 142 -8.92 -13.11 -23.63
CA ASP A 142 -7.48 -12.94 -23.86
C ASP A 142 -6.78 -12.08 -22.81
N SER A 143 -7.52 -11.53 -21.84
CA SER A 143 -6.93 -10.70 -20.78
C SER A 143 -5.93 -11.47 -19.91
N LEU A 144 -4.82 -10.82 -19.56
CA LEU A 144 -3.78 -11.41 -18.71
C LEU A 144 -4.36 -11.76 -17.34
N ARG A 145 -5.13 -10.84 -16.76
CA ARG A 145 -5.79 -11.05 -15.46
C ARG A 145 -6.84 -12.18 -15.45
N ARG A 146 -7.32 -12.62 -16.62
CA ARG A 146 -8.21 -13.80 -16.75
C ARG A 146 -7.44 -15.10 -16.91
N THR A 147 -6.39 -15.07 -17.72
CA THR A 147 -5.58 -16.24 -18.08
C THR A 147 -4.65 -16.68 -16.96
N LEU A 148 -4.17 -15.73 -16.15
CA LEU A 148 -3.28 -15.99 -15.02
C LEU A 148 -4.02 -16.65 -13.83
N PRO A 149 -3.31 -17.47 -13.03
CA PRO A 149 -3.91 -18.16 -11.90
C PRO A 149 -4.39 -17.18 -10.82
N HIS A 150 -5.13 -17.69 -9.84
CA HIS A 150 -5.65 -16.87 -8.73
C HIS A 150 -4.56 -16.38 -7.77
N ALA A 151 -3.52 -17.19 -7.53
CA ALA A 151 -2.44 -16.90 -6.59
C ALA A 151 -1.10 -17.47 -7.11
N GLY A 152 0.00 -17.06 -6.47
CA GLY A 152 1.34 -17.51 -6.83
C GLY A 152 1.90 -16.83 -8.08
N LEU A 153 1.44 -15.61 -8.37
CA LEU A 153 1.99 -14.80 -9.45
C LEU A 153 3.37 -14.26 -9.07
N SER A 154 4.23 -14.08 -10.07
CA SER A 154 5.41 -13.23 -9.94
C SER A 154 5.00 -11.77 -9.70
N LEU A 155 5.94 -10.96 -9.19
CA LEU A 155 5.71 -9.54 -8.95
C LEU A 155 5.31 -8.83 -10.25
N GLU A 156 6.00 -9.13 -11.34
CA GLU A 156 5.78 -8.53 -12.66
C GLU A 156 4.40 -8.86 -13.18
N GLN A 157 3.99 -10.13 -13.13
CA GLN A 157 2.64 -10.55 -13.54
C GLN A 157 1.55 -9.94 -12.67
N GLN A 158 1.82 -9.74 -11.37
CA GLN A 158 0.87 -9.09 -10.47
C GLN A 158 0.69 -7.61 -10.85
N VAL A 159 1.79 -6.91 -11.17
CA VAL A 159 1.76 -5.52 -11.65
C VAL A 159 1.07 -5.42 -13.01
N ASP A 160 1.36 -6.32 -13.94
CA ASP A 160 0.72 -6.35 -15.26
C ASP A 160 -0.81 -6.51 -15.12
N CYS A 161 -1.27 -7.44 -14.26
CA CYS A 161 -2.70 -7.59 -13.95
C CYS A 161 -3.31 -6.29 -13.40
N LEU A 162 -2.59 -5.61 -12.50
CA LEU A 162 -3.05 -4.36 -11.89
C LEU A 162 -3.19 -3.24 -12.92
N VAL A 163 -2.18 -3.07 -13.77
CA VAL A 163 -2.17 -2.03 -14.81
C VAL A 163 -3.25 -2.32 -15.84
N GLU A 164 -3.38 -3.56 -16.31
CA GLU A 164 -4.43 -3.97 -17.24
C GLU A 164 -5.82 -3.71 -16.64
N GLN A 165 -6.06 -4.07 -15.38
CA GLN A 165 -7.34 -3.84 -14.70
C GLN A 165 -7.66 -2.36 -14.50
N ALA A 166 -6.66 -1.55 -14.13
CA ALA A 166 -6.85 -0.11 -13.86
C ALA A 166 -7.08 0.71 -15.14
N THR A 167 -6.61 0.22 -16.29
CA THR A 167 -6.69 0.90 -17.59
C THR A 167 -7.76 0.33 -18.51
N ASP A 168 -8.52 -0.67 -18.06
CA ASP A 168 -9.55 -1.31 -18.87
C ASP A 168 -10.74 -0.36 -19.14
N PRO A 169 -11.07 -0.07 -20.41
CA PRO A 169 -12.20 0.78 -20.77
C PRO A 169 -13.54 0.26 -20.25
N CYS A 170 -13.71 -1.06 -20.07
CA CYS A 170 -14.91 -1.64 -19.47
C CYS A 170 -15.01 -1.33 -17.97
N VAL A 171 -13.90 -1.34 -17.23
CA VAL A 171 -13.90 -0.96 -15.81
C VAL A 171 -14.11 0.55 -15.67
N LEU A 172 -13.41 1.34 -16.47
CA LEU A 172 -13.50 2.79 -16.48
C LEU A 172 -14.90 3.28 -16.89
N GLY A 173 -15.51 2.68 -17.92
CA GLY A 173 -16.83 3.06 -18.42
C GLY A 173 -17.99 2.76 -17.46
N TRP A 174 -17.79 1.80 -16.54
CA TRP A 174 -18.80 1.41 -15.54
C TRP A 174 -18.52 1.99 -14.14
N SER A 175 -17.49 2.82 -14.01
CA SER A 175 -17.15 3.47 -12.75
C SER A 175 -18.16 4.56 -12.39
N PHE A 176 -18.27 4.89 -11.10
CA PHE A 176 -19.14 5.96 -10.62
C PHE A 176 -18.79 7.30 -11.28
N ALA A 177 -19.78 7.99 -11.84
CA ALA A 177 -19.56 9.22 -12.63
C ALA A 177 -18.79 10.33 -11.88
N GLY A 178 -18.96 10.42 -10.55
CA GLY A 178 -18.21 11.38 -9.73
C GLY A 178 -16.71 11.12 -9.65
N TRP A 179 -16.25 9.90 -9.99
CA TRP A 179 -14.83 9.54 -10.05
C TRP A 179 -14.13 10.10 -11.30
N LYS A 180 -14.88 10.48 -12.34
CA LYS A 180 -14.37 11.05 -13.61
C LYS A 180 -13.26 10.21 -14.28
N PRO A 181 -13.54 8.95 -14.66
CA PRO A 181 -12.59 8.05 -15.32
C PRO A 181 -12.04 8.53 -16.69
N TRP A 182 -12.56 9.63 -17.23
CA TRP A 182 -12.23 10.17 -18.56
C TRP A 182 -11.24 11.35 -18.53
N TYR A 183 -10.74 11.73 -17.35
CA TYR A 183 -9.76 12.81 -17.15
C TYR A 183 -8.42 12.24 -16.69
#